data_AF-A0A5N7BB81-F1
#
_entry.id   AF-A0A5N7BB81-F1
#
_cell.length_a   1.000
_cell.length_b   1.000
_cell.length_c   1.000
_cell.angle_alpha   90.00
_cell.angle_beta   90.00
_cell.angle_gamma   90.00
#
_symmetry.space_group_name_H-M   'P 1'
#
loop_
_entity.id
_entity.type
_entity.pdbx_description
1 polymer ?
#
loop_
_entity_poly.entity_id
_entity_poly.type
_entity_poly.pdbx_seq_one_letter_code
_entity_poly.pdbx_strand_id
1 'polypeptide(L)'
;MSVLIMDYTLLDLFTSLVISATAIDSHNQPHPDSCALSNSGTILFGMNDGLRDMIKRIYSLHYRSRTGKVNNSTTITEAVGIWQDLATWQPPDALPGDQYPELYDSYTSALFTWLYLILHPESMCDEKVQSMVEKGVLAMSAITVLELLPFLLIPLFILGLASVQDEHRDFIGGLLDHIEEHTACDEVEVYRTIVERSWESQDQGLPRSWEWIQ
;
A
#
# COMPACT_ATOMS: atom_id res chain seq x y z
N MET A 1 8.41 11.51 30.83
CA MET A 1 8.55 11.65 29.36
C MET A 1 7.93 10.39 28.79
N SER A 2 6.67 10.45 28.36
CA SER A 2 5.96 9.29 27.83
C SER A 2 6.50 9.03 26.42
N VAL A 3 7.06 7.85 26.19
CA VAL A 3 7.36 7.37 24.84
C VAL A 3 6.01 7.19 24.14
N LEU A 4 5.78 7.92 23.05
CA LEU A 4 4.67 7.60 22.14
C LEU A 4 5.02 6.23 21.53
N ILE A 5 4.32 5.19 21.97
CA ILE A 5 4.38 3.90 21.29
C ILE A 5 3.55 4.09 20.02
N MET A 6 4.23 4.21 18.90
CA MET A 6 3.59 4.23 17.59
C MET A 6 3.15 2.82 17.25
N ASP A 7 1.89 2.69 16.85
CA ASP A 7 1.27 1.41 16.55
C ASP A 7 1.26 1.21 15.03
N TYR A 8 2.04 0.22 14.58
CA TYR A 8 2.19 -0.15 13.18
C TYR A 8 1.25 -1.28 12.75
N THR A 9 0.14 -1.52 13.47
CA THR A 9 -0.82 -2.60 13.17
C THR A 9 -1.28 -2.60 11.71
N LEU A 10 -1.40 -1.42 11.07
CA LEU A 10 -1.75 -1.34 9.64
C LEU A 10 -0.67 -1.99 8.76
N LEU A 11 0.60 -1.71 9.04
CA LEU A 11 1.73 -2.25 8.32
C LEU A 11 1.86 -3.76 8.56
N ASP A 12 1.74 -4.20 9.82
CA ASP A 12 1.75 -5.63 10.17
C ASP A 12 0.65 -6.39 9.42
N LEU A 13 -0.55 -5.81 9.35
CA LEU A 13 -1.66 -6.36 8.61
C LEU A 13 -1.38 -6.43 7.12
N PHE A 14 -0.82 -5.36 6.54
CA PHE A 14 -0.49 -5.34 5.12
C PHE A 14 0.60 -6.35 4.80
N THR A 15 1.68 -6.39 5.57
CA THR A 15 2.76 -7.38 5.41
C THR A 15 2.20 -8.80 5.50
N SER A 16 1.46 -9.12 6.56
CA SER A 16 0.89 -10.47 6.75
C SER A 16 -0.08 -10.87 5.62
N LEU A 17 -0.99 -9.97 5.25
CA LEU A 17 -2.07 -10.26 4.29
C LEU A 17 -1.61 -10.19 2.84
N VAL A 18 -0.82 -9.19 2.48
CA VAL A 18 -0.54 -8.81 1.08
C VAL A 18 0.83 -9.31 0.64
N ILE A 19 1.81 -9.31 1.55
CA ILE A 19 3.17 -9.76 1.27
C ILE A 19 3.33 -11.24 1.61
N SER A 20 3.04 -11.65 2.85
CA SER A 20 3.34 -12.99 3.36
C SER A 20 2.30 -14.06 3.01
N ALA A 21 1.04 -13.71 2.73
CA ALA A 21 0.03 -14.69 2.32
C ALA A 21 0.35 -15.37 0.97
N THR A 22 1.33 -14.85 0.23
CA THR A 22 1.89 -15.47 -0.98
C THR A 22 2.85 -16.64 -0.68
N ALA A 23 3.28 -16.80 0.57
CA ALA A 23 4.19 -17.85 1.02
C ALA A 23 3.50 -19.07 1.66
N ILE A 24 2.17 -19.02 1.87
CA ILE A 24 1.43 -20.06 2.59
C ILE A 24 0.47 -20.78 1.64
N ASP A 25 1.07 -21.59 0.76
CA ASP A 25 0.45 -22.84 0.30
C ASP A 25 1.26 -24.02 0.87
N SER A 26 1.52 -23.98 2.19
CA SER A 26 2.04 -25.10 2.97
C SER A 26 1.77 -24.88 4.47
N HIS A 27 0.88 -25.72 5.00
CA HIS A 27 0.54 -25.95 6.41
C HIS A 27 -0.40 -24.98 7.15
N ASN A 28 -1.64 -25.44 7.28
CA ASN A 28 -2.54 -25.21 8.42
C ASN A 28 -1.83 -25.38 9.78
N GLN A 29 -2.00 -24.43 10.69
CA GLN A 29 -2.63 -24.67 12.00
C GLN A 29 -3.07 -23.35 12.66
N PRO A 30 -4.18 -23.34 13.45
CA PRO A 30 -4.68 -22.17 14.16
C PRO A 30 -4.11 -22.08 15.59
N HIS A 31 -3.80 -20.88 16.07
CA HIS A 31 -3.73 -20.60 17.52
C HIS A 31 -3.70 -19.08 17.85
N PRO A 32 -3.96 -18.67 19.11
CA PRO A 32 -5.25 -18.12 19.57
C PRO A 32 -5.21 -16.61 19.90
N ASP A 33 -6.40 -16.05 20.14
CA ASP A 33 -6.67 -14.70 20.67
C ASP A 33 -5.78 -14.28 21.86
N SER A 34 -5.24 -13.05 21.83
CA SER A 34 -5.07 -12.09 22.95
C SER A 34 -4.25 -10.89 22.44
N CYS A 35 -4.47 -9.60 22.74
CA CYS A 35 -5.17 -8.93 23.82
C CYS A 35 -5.84 -7.66 23.28
N ALA A 36 -7.09 -7.42 23.69
CA ALA A 36 -7.62 -6.06 23.73
C ALA A 36 -6.83 -5.27 24.79
N LEU A 37 -6.12 -4.23 24.37
CA LEU A 37 -5.65 -3.16 25.25
C LEU A 37 -6.26 -1.85 24.75
N SER A 38 -7.46 -1.60 25.26
CA SER A 38 -8.06 -0.27 25.25
C SER A 38 -7.20 0.66 26.11
N ASN A 39 -6.30 1.41 25.48
CA ASN A 39 -5.67 2.60 26.04
C ASN A 39 -6.17 3.83 25.28
N SER A 40 -6.88 4.67 26.01
CA SER A 40 -7.34 5.99 25.59
C SER A 40 -6.15 6.85 25.16
N GLY A 41 -6.04 7.19 23.87
CA GLY A 41 -5.15 8.26 23.36
C GLY A 41 -4.23 7.92 22.19
N THR A 42 -4.13 6.68 21.72
CA THR A 42 -3.31 6.34 20.55
C THR A 42 -4.08 6.62 19.25
N ILE A 43 -3.62 7.57 18.44
CA ILE A 43 -4.10 7.74 17.07
C ILE A 43 -3.58 6.55 16.27
N LEU A 44 -4.49 5.65 15.92
CA LEU A 44 -4.18 4.47 15.15
C LEU A 44 -4.53 4.74 13.68
N PHE A 45 -3.58 5.33 12.97
CA PHE A 45 -3.72 5.67 11.55
C PHE A 45 -4.17 4.44 10.74
N GLY A 46 -5.16 4.61 9.87
CA GLY A 46 -5.62 3.57 8.96
C GLY A 46 -6.52 2.48 9.54
N MET A 47 -6.68 2.41 10.87
CA MET A 47 -7.43 1.32 11.49
C MET A 47 -8.90 1.66 11.79
N ASN A 48 -9.19 2.94 12.00
CA ASN A 48 -10.54 3.42 12.36
C ASN A 48 -11.14 4.38 11.31
N ASP A 49 -10.43 4.64 10.22
CA ASP A 49 -10.83 5.57 9.16
C ASP A 49 -11.28 4.88 7.86
N GLY A 50 -11.36 3.54 7.86
CA GLY A 50 -11.77 2.74 6.71
C GLY A 50 -10.64 2.25 5.81
N LEU A 51 -9.40 2.71 6.00
CA LEU A 51 -8.26 2.32 5.15
C LEU A 51 -7.99 0.81 5.20
N ARG A 52 -7.95 0.23 6.41
CA ARG A 52 -7.78 -1.21 6.62
C ARG A 52 -8.81 -2.04 5.83
N ASP A 53 -10.07 -1.60 5.83
CA ASP A 53 -11.15 -2.32 5.16
C ASP A 53 -11.06 -2.18 3.64
N MET A 54 -10.67 -1.00 3.13
CA MET A 54 -10.37 -0.81 1.72
C MET A 54 -9.22 -1.72 1.25
N ILE A 55 -8.10 -1.76 1.99
CA ILE A 55 -6.96 -2.65 1.67
C ILE A 55 -7.39 -4.11 1.60
N LYS A 56 -8.14 -4.60 2.59
CA LYS A 56 -8.65 -5.99 2.59
C LYS A 56 -9.54 -6.28 1.39
N ARG A 57 -10.43 -5.35 1.03
CA ARG A 57 -11.32 -5.49 -0.12
C ARG A 57 -10.56 -5.50 -1.43
N ILE A 58 -9.59 -4.60 -1.60
CA ILE A 58 -8.72 -4.57 -2.79
C ILE A 58 -7.93 -5.87 -2.90
N TYR A 59 -7.28 -6.31 -1.82
CA TYR A 59 -6.56 -7.59 -1.80
C TYR A 59 -7.45 -8.78 -2.16
N SER A 60 -8.64 -8.88 -1.57
CA SER A 60 -9.60 -9.95 -1.87
C SER A 60 -10.05 -9.92 -3.34
N LEU A 61 -10.24 -8.73 -3.90
CA LEU A 61 -10.58 -8.54 -5.31
C LEU A 61 -9.42 -8.96 -6.22
N HIS A 62 -8.19 -8.55 -5.91
CA HIS A 62 -6.95 -8.91 -6.62
C HIS A 62 -6.75 -10.43 -6.67
N TYR A 63 -6.85 -11.10 -5.53
CA TYR A 63 -6.72 -12.55 -5.46
C TYR A 63 -7.79 -13.28 -6.30
N ARG A 64 -9.04 -12.80 -6.25
CA ARG A 64 -10.16 -13.41 -6.98
C ARG A 64 -10.12 -13.14 -8.49
N SER A 65 -9.70 -11.94 -8.91
CA SER A 65 -9.57 -11.59 -10.32
C SER A 65 -8.50 -12.44 -11.00
N ARG A 66 -7.39 -12.71 -10.30
CA ARG A 66 -6.30 -13.57 -10.77
C ARG A 66 -6.71 -15.03 -10.93
N THR A 67 -7.45 -15.56 -9.96
CA THR A 67 -7.86 -16.99 -9.97
C THR A 67 -9.02 -17.30 -10.92
N GLY A 68 -9.57 -16.29 -11.61
CA GLY A 68 -10.74 -16.44 -12.48
C GLY A 68 -12.01 -16.86 -11.74
N LYS A 69 -12.02 -16.78 -10.41
CA LYS A 69 -13.13 -17.23 -9.54
C LYS A 69 -14.33 -16.28 -9.56
N VAL A 70 -14.21 -15.12 -10.21
CA VAL A 70 -15.23 -14.08 -10.27
C VAL A 70 -15.35 -13.57 -11.70
N ASN A 71 -16.59 -13.33 -12.17
CA ASN A 71 -16.83 -12.78 -13.50
C ASN A 71 -16.53 -11.27 -13.55
N ASN A 72 -16.23 -10.76 -14.74
CA ASN A 72 -15.80 -9.36 -14.92
C ASN A 72 -16.82 -8.33 -14.39
N SER A 73 -18.12 -8.59 -14.51
CA SER A 73 -19.16 -7.66 -14.04
C SER A 73 -19.15 -7.50 -12.52
N THR A 74 -18.94 -8.58 -11.78
CA THR A 74 -18.83 -8.54 -10.32
C THR A 74 -17.56 -7.82 -9.91
N THR A 75 -16.43 -8.13 -10.57
CA THR A 75 -15.15 -7.45 -10.31
C THR A 75 -15.26 -5.93 -10.49
N ILE A 76 -15.87 -5.48 -11.59
CA ILE A 76 -16.10 -4.06 -11.87
C ILE A 76 -17.02 -3.43 -10.82
N THR A 77 -18.12 -4.09 -10.45
CA THR A 77 -19.08 -3.55 -9.48
C THR A 77 -18.43 -3.36 -8.11
N GLU A 78 -17.67 -4.34 -7.65
CA GLU A 78 -16.94 -4.24 -6.39
C GLU A 78 -15.86 -3.16 -6.42
N ALA A 79 -15.11 -3.05 -7.53
CA ALA A 79 -14.12 -2.01 -7.70
C ALA A 79 -14.74 -0.60 -7.69
N VAL A 80 -15.89 -0.40 -8.33
CA VAL A 80 -16.62 0.87 -8.27
C VAL A 80 -17.00 1.22 -6.83
N GLY A 81 -17.46 0.25 -6.05
CA GLY A 81 -17.77 0.48 -4.63
C GLY A 81 -16.54 0.90 -3.83
N ILE A 82 -15.39 0.24 -4.03
CA ILE A 82 -14.13 0.63 -3.37
C ILE A 82 -13.70 2.03 -3.80
N TRP A 83 -13.82 2.37 -5.10
CA TRP A 83 -13.47 3.70 -5.58
C TRP A 83 -14.37 4.78 -4.96
N GLN A 84 -15.67 4.55 -4.83
CA GLN A 84 -16.57 5.49 -4.16
C GLN A 84 -16.13 5.76 -2.71
N ASP A 85 -15.79 4.70 -1.97
CA ASP A 85 -15.29 4.84 -0.61
C ASP A 85 -13.98 5.64 -0.59
N LEU A 86 -13.02 5.29 -1.45
CA LEU A 86 -11.73 5.98 -1.57
C LEU A 86 -11.87 7.47 -1.94
N ALA A 87 -12.81 7.80 -2.83
CA ALA A 87 -13.06 9.18 -3.26
C ALA A 87 -13.63 10.07 -2.14
N THR A 88 -14.23 9.47 -1.11
CA THR A 88 -14.76 10.17 0.06
C THR A 88 -13.88 10.03 1.30
N TRP A 89 -12.82 9.21 1.20
CA TRP A 89 -11.88 9.00 2.29
C TRP A 89 -10.98 10.22 2.45
N GLN A 90 -11.01 10.82 3.64
CA GLN A 90 -10.32 12.06 3.96
C GLN A 90 -9.79 12.02 5.40
N PRO A 91 -8.72 12.79 5.71
CA PRO A 91 -8.24 12.94 7.07
C PRO A 91 -9.36 13.41 8.02
N PRO A 92 -9.53 12.80 9.20
CA PRO A 92 -10.38 13.37 10.25
C PRO A 92 -9.91 14.77 10.66
N ASP A 93 -10.86 15.68 10.90
CA ASP A 93 -10.59 17.08 11.32
C ASP A 93 -9.72 17.20 12.58
N ALA A 94 -9.67 16.13 13.39
CA ALA A 94 -8.97 16.09 14.67
C ALA A 94 -7.51 15.59 14.58
N LEU A 95 -7.00 15.25 13.38
CA LEU A 95 -5.64 14.74 13.25
C LEU A 95 -4.60 15.84 13.55
N PRO A 96 -3.62 15.57 14.43
CA PRO A 96 -2.58 16.52 14.77
C PRO A 96 -1.47 16.48 13.70
N GLY A 97 -1.35 17.53 12.91
CA GLY A 97 -0.20 17.69 12.00
C GLY A 97 -0.61 18.18 10.62
N ASP A 98 0.20 19.06 10.06
CA ASP A 98 0.03 19.65 8.74
C ASP A 98 0.29 18.66 7.60
N GLN A 99 1.02 17.56 7.84
CA GLN A 99 1.45 16.60 6.82
C GLN A 99 0.57 15.33 6.68
N TYR A 100 -0.48 15.20 7.49
CA TYR A 100 -1.44 14.10 7.34
C TYR A 100 -2.20 14.14 6.01
N PRO A 101 -2.65 15.29 5.47
CA PRO A 101 -3.28 15.34 4.15
C PRO A 101 -2.42 14.69 3.05
N GLU A 102 -1.12 14.97 3.05
CA GLU A 102 -0.15 14.39 2.11
C GLU A 102 -0.03 12.86 2.30
N LEU A 103 -0.07 12.39 3.54
CA LEU A 103 -0.12 10.96 3.83
C LEU A 103 -1.40 10.33 3.23
N TYR A 104 -2.57 10.93 3.43
CA TYR A 104 -3.82 10.44 2.84
C TYR A 104 -3.80 10.49 1.30
N ASP A 105 -3.22 11.52 0.71
CA ASP A 105 -3.09 11.65 -0.74
C ASP A 105 -2.16 10.58 -1.34
N SER A 106 -1.08 10.22 -0.63
CA SER A 106 -0.19 9.12 -1.03
C SER A 106 -0.93 7.78 -1.05
N TYR A 107 -1.73 7.47 -0.01
CA TYR A 107 -2.54 6.26 0.04
C TYR A 107 -3.66 6.27 -0.99
N THR A 108 -4.31 7.41 -1.21
CA THR A 108 -5.34 7.55 -2.25
C THR A 108 -4.75 7.21 -3.62
N SER A 109 -3.56 7.75 -3.91
CA SER A 109 -2.86 7.48 -5.15
C SER A 109 -2.46 6.02 -5.31
N ALA A 110 -1.91 5.42 -4.25
CA ALA A 110 -1.53 4.02 -4.22
C ALA A 110 -2.74 3.09 -4.42
N LEU A 111 -3.78 3.22 -3.59
CA LEU A 111 -4.94 2.32 -3.66
C LEU A 111 -5.71 2.46 -4.97
N PHE A 112 -5.80 3.68 -5.51
CA PHE A 112 -6.37 3.88 -6.84
C PHE A 112 -5.55 3.13 -7.91
N THR A 113 -4.22 3.26 -7.85
CA THR A 113 -3.31 2.61 -8.81
C THR A 113 -3.44 1.10 -8.76
N TRP A 114 -3.42 0.51 -7.56
CA TRP A 114 -3.60 -0.93 -7.38
C TRP A 114 -4.95 -1.40 -7.92
N LEU A 115 -6.03 -0.68 -7.59
CA LEU A 115 -7.37 -1.02 -8.06
C LEU A 115 -7.51 -0.92 -9.59
N TYR A 116 -6.90 0.09 -10.20
CA TYR A 116 -6.92 0.26 -11.65
C TYR A 116 -6.18 -0.88 -12.35
N LEU A 117 -5.01 -1.27 -11.84
CA LEU A 117 -4.23 -2.37 -12.39
C LEU A 117 -4.92 -3.74 -12.22
N ILE A 118 -5.69 -3.95 -11.15
CA ILE A 118 -6.54 -5.14 -11.02
C ILE A 118 -7.58 -5.23 -12.16
N LEU A 119 -8.16 -4.10 -12.57
CA LEU A 119 -9.15 -4.03 -13.65
C LEU A 119 -8.53 -4.04 -15.05
N HIS A 120 -7.34 -3.44 -15.16
CA HIS A 120 -6.61 -3.20 -16.41
C HIS A 120 -5.15 -3.66 -16.24
N PRO A 121 -4.90 -4.98 -16.16
CA PRO A 121 -3.60 -5.51 -15.72
C PRO A 121 -2.44 -5.23 -16.68
N GLU A 122 -2.72 -4.86 -17.92
CA GLU A 122 -1.70 -4.51 -18.92
C GLU A 122 -1.47 -2.99 -19.03
N SER A 123 -2.21 -2.19 -18.26
CA SER A 123 -2.21 -0.73 -18.35
C SER A 123 -1.21 -0.04 -17.42
N MET A 124 -0.11 -0.69 -17.07
CA MET A 124 0.91 -0.08 -16.21
C MET A 124 1.52 1.18 -16.84
N CYS A 125 1.72 1.20 -18.16
CA CYS A 125 2.21 2.37 -18.90
C CYS A 125 1.11 3.38 -19.26
N ASP A 126 -0.13 3.19 -18.81
CA ASP A 126 -1.24 4.11 -19.07
C ASP A 126 -0.97 5.47 -18.38
N GLU A 127 -1.23 6.57 -19.09
CA GLU A 127 -1.10 7.93 -18.57
C GLU A 127 -1.85 8.12 -17.26
N LYS A 128 -3.00 7.45 -17.10
CA LYS A 128 -3.77 7.53 -15.86
C LYS A 128 -3.04 6.89 -14.67
N VAL A 129 -2.38 5.75 -14.89
CA VAL A 129 -1.58 5.09 -13.85
C VAL A 129 -0.37 5.96 -13.51
N GLN A 130 0.36 6.41 -14.53
CA GLN A 130 1.57 7.21 -14.31
C GLN A 130 1.28 8.58 -13.67
N SER A 131 0.15 9.21 -13.99
CA SER A 131 -0.29 10.43 -13.30
C SER A 131 -0.57 10.20 -11.81
N MET A 132 -1.07 9.02 -11.44
CA MET A 132 -1.31 8.68 -10.03
C MET A 132 -0.01 8.31 -9.31
N VAL A 133 0.94 7.68 -10.00
CA VAL A 133 2.31 7.48 -9.49
C VAL A 133 2.95 8.83 -9.18
N GLU A 134 2.94 9.77 -10.14
CA GLU A 134 3.50 11.11 -9.95
C GLU A 134 2.86 11.85 -8.77
N LYS A 135 1.52 11.84 -8.67
CA LYS A 135 0.80 12.44 -7.54
C LYS A 135 1.20 11.84 -6.20
N GLY A 136 1.29 10.52 -6.13
CA GLY A 136 1.68 9.83 -4.91
C GLY A 136 3.13 10.14 -4.51
N VAL A 137 4.06 10.16 -5.47
CA VAL A 137 5.45 10.57 -5.26
C VAL A 137 5.53 12.01 -4.73
N LEU A 138 4.82 12.94 -5.36
CA LEU A 138 4.77 14.34 -4.90
C LEU A 138 4.22 14.45 -3.47
N ALA A 139 3.14 13.73 -3.15
CA ALA A 139 2.57 13.72 -1.81
C ALA A 139 3.57 13.16 -0.79
N MET A 140 4.23 12.03 -1.09
CA MET A 140 5.24 11.46 -0.21
C MET A 140 6.45 12.38 0.00
N SER A 141 6.87 13.12 -1.04
CA SER A 141 8.01 14.04 -0.99
C SER A 141 7.82 15.22 -0.02
N ALA A 142 6.57 15.56 0.27
CA ALA A 142 6.22 16.63 1.21
C ALA A 142 6.27 16.17 2.67
N ILE A 143 6.36 14.86 2.93
CA ILE A 143 6.40 14.30 4.28
C ILE A 143 7.86 14.27 4.77
N THR A 144 8.10 14.98 5.86
CA THR A 144 9.41 15.17 6.48
C THR A 144 9.41 14.78 7.97
N VAL A 145 8.24 14.52 8.54
CA VAL A 145 8.09 14.05 9.91
C VAL A 145 8.52 12.59 10.00
N LEU A 146 9.58 12.32 10.76
CA LEU A 146 10.19 10.99 10.89
C LEU A 146 9.18 9.94 11.38
N GLU A 147 8.27 10.34 12.26
CA GLU A 147 7.21 9.49 12.81
C GLU A 147 6.20 9.03 11.75
N LEU A 148 6.05 9.75 10.64
CA LEU A 148 5.13 9.37 9.56
C LEU A 148 5.77 8.45 8.53
N LEU A 149 7.11 8.39 8.47
CA LEU A 149 7.84 7.66 7.43
C LEU A 149 7.50 6.16 7.35
N PRO A 150 7.36 5.40 8.45
CA PRO A 150 7.00 3.99 8.35
C PRO A 150 5.64 3.75 7.67
N PHE A 151 4.69 4.70 7.81
CA PHE A 151 3.39 4.60 7.13
C PHE A 151 3.49 4.78 5.62
N LEU A 152 4.63 5.24 5.09
CA LEU A 152 4.86 5.36 3.65
C LEU A 152 5.22 4.04 2.98
N LEU A 153 5.51 2.96 3.71
CA LEU A 153 5.90 1.70 3.09
C LEU A 153 4.82 1.09 2.19
N ILE A 154 3.55 1.16 2.59
CA ILE A 154 2.44 0.69 1.77
C ILE A 154 2.31 1.47 0.46
N PRO A 155 2.21 2.82 0.46
CA PRO A 155 2.14 3.57 -0.78
C PRO A 155 3.43 3.46 -1.62
N LEU A 156 4.62 3.46 -1.01
CA LEU A 156 5.89 3.23 -1.70
C LEU A 156 5.90 1.90 -2.45
N PHE A 157 5.45 0.84 -1.79
CA PHE A 157 5.37 -0.48 -2.40
C PHE A 157 4.48 -0.49 -3.64
N ILE A 158 3.23 -0.04 -3.48
CA ILE A 158 2.22 -0.10 -4.53
C ILE A 158 2.62 0.80 -5.72
N LEU A 159 3.08 2.02 -5.44
CA LEU A 159 3.49 2.96 -6.47
C LEU A 159 4.82 2.56 -7.10
N GLY A 160 5.72 1.93 -6.32
CA GLY A 160 6.97 1.35 -6.79
C GLY A 160 6.73 0.29 -7.83
N LEU A 161 5.83 -0.66 -7.55
CA LEU A 161 5.41 -1.68 -8.50
C LEU A 161 4.88 -1.10 -9.82
N ALA A 162 4.25 0.07 -9.79
CA ALA A 162 3.66 0.75 -10.95
C ALA A 162 4.60 1.78 -11.61
N SER A 163 5.82 1.97 -11.11
CA SER A 163 6.75 3.00 -11.59
C SER A 163 7.53 2.56 -12.84
N VAL A 164 7.38 3.33 -13.92
CA VAL A 164 8.07 3.07 -15.21
C VAL A 164 9.14 4.09 -15.54
N GLN A 165 9.14 5.26 -14.89
CA GLN A 165 10.09 6.34 -15.12
C GLN A 165 11.22 6.25 -14.11
N ASP A 166 12.47 6.43 -14.55
CA ASP A 166 13.65 6.35 -13.70
C ASP A 166 13.58 7.34 -12.54
N GLU A 167 13.06 8.55 -12.77
CA GLU A 167 12.92 9.58 -11.74
C GLU A 167 12.02 9.13 -10.58
N HIS A 168 10.95 8.38 -10.88
CA HIS A 168 10.06 7.83 -9.86
C HIS A 168 10.72 6.65 -9.12
N ARG A 169 11.48 5.81 -9.82
CA ARG A 169 12.22 4.68 -9.24
C ARG A 169 13.32 5.18 -8.29
N ASP A 170 14.07 6.17 -8.71
CA ASP A 170 15.13 6.82 -7.92
C ASP A 170 14.56 7.42 -6.63
N PHE A 171 13.42 8.12 -6.73
CA PHE A 171 12.73 8.66 -5.55
C PHE A 171 12.29 7.55 -4.59
N ILE A 172 11.65 6.50 -5.11
CA ILE A 172 11.13 5.40 -4.29
C ILE A 172 12.27 4.64 -3.62
N GLY A 173 13.34 4.34 -4.35
CA GLY A 173 14.54 3.70 -3.80
C GLY A 173 15.17 4.55 -2.69
N GLY A 174 15.36 5.84 -2.94
CA GLY A 174 15.92 6.76 -1.94
C GLY A 174 15.05 6.92 -0.69
N LEU A 175 13.72 6.89 -0.82
CA LEU A 175 12.83 6.97 0.34
C LEU A 175 12.80 5.65 1.13
N LEU A 176 12.90 4.50 0.46
CA LEU A 176 13.10 3.21 1.13
C LEU A 176 14.41 3.19 1.92
N ASP A 177 15.51 3.66 1.33
CA ASP A 177 16.81 3.80 2.03
C ASP A 177 16.66 4.68 3.26
N HIS A 178 15.96 5.81 3.12
CA HIS A 178 15.75 6.74 4.22
C HIS A 178 14.96 6.11 5.38
N ILE A 179 13.89 5.36 5.08
CA ILE A 179 13.09 4.65 6.09
C ILE A 179 13.93 3.59 6.80
N GLU A 180 14.69 2.79 6.06
CA GLU A 180 15.55 1.73 6.59
C GLU A 180 16.64 2.29 7.53
N GLU A 181 17.27 3.39 7.14
CA GLU A 181 18.35 4.01 7.92
C GLU A 181 17.87 4.73 9.19
N HIS A 182 16.64 5.24 9.19
CA HIS A 182 16.16 6.18 10.22
C HIS A 182 15.00 5.65 11.07
N THR A 183 14.46 4.47 10.76
CA THR A 183 13.35 3.85 11.50
C THR A 183 13.69 2.43 11.91
N ALA A 184 12.92 1.86 12.85
CA ALA A 184 13.09 0.48 13.31
C ALA A 184 12.23 -0.51 12.49
N CYS A 185 11.96 -0.21 11.23
CA CYS A 185 11.13 -1.07 10.37
C CYS A 185 12.02 -2.11 9.68
N ASP A 186 11.98 -3.35 10.19
CA ASP A 186 12.80 -4.46 9.67
C ASP A 186 12.26 -5.00 8.34
N GLU A 187 11.02 -4.67 7.98
CA GLU A 187 10.33 -5.21 6.81
C GLU A 187 10.73 -4.53 5.49
N VAL A 188 11.40 -3.37 5.52
CA VAL A 188 11.68 -2.52 4.35
C VAL A 188 12.33 -3.31 3.21
N GLU A 189 13.28 -4.19 3.54
CA GLU A 189 14.01 -4.99 2.57
C GLU A 189 13.11 -5.93 1.76
N VAL A 190 12.04 -6.45 2.37
CA VAL A 190 11.06 -7.32 1.69
C VAL A 190 10.30 -6.51 0.64
N TYR A 191 9.87 -5.30 0.99
CA TYR A 191 9.18 -4.40 0.07
C TYR A 191 10.10 -4.00 -1.10
N ARG A 192 11.34 -3.60 -0.78
CA ARG A 192 12.37 -3.22 -1.76
C ARG A 192 12.61 -4.33 -2.78
N THR A 193 12.89 -5.55 -2.29
CA THR A 193 13.19 -6.70 -3.14
C THR A 193 12.09 -6.97 -4.17
N ILE A 194 10.82 -6.83 -3.77
CA ILE A 194 9.68 -7.06 -4.67
C ILE A 194 9.57 -5.93 -5.70
N VAL A 195 9.73 -4.68 -5.28
CA VAL A 195 9.67 -3.51 -6.15
C VAL A 195 10.78 -3.55 -7.21
N GLU A 196 12.02 -3.83 -6.82
CA GLU A 196 13.16 -3.93 -7.74
C GLU A 196 12.97 -5.05 -8.77
N ARG A 197 12.44 -6.20 -8.35
CA ARG A 197 12.07 -7.29 -9.29
C ARG A 197 11.00 -6.89 -10.29
N SER A 198 10.04 -6.06 -9.87
CA SER A 198 9.03 -5.50 -10.80
C SER A 198 9.70 -4.61 -11.84
N TRP A 199 10.66 -3.77 -11.43
CA TRP A 199 11.40 -2.90 -12.34
C TRP A 199 12.23 -3.71 -13.34
N GLU A 200 12.98 -4.71 -12.88
CA GLU A 200 13.74 -5.62 -13.75
C GLU A 200 12.82 -6.33 -14.76
N SER A 201 11.64 -6.76 -14.31
CA SER A 201 10.65 -7.42 -15.16
C SER A 201 10.07 -6.46 -16.20
N GLN A 202 9.83 -5.20 -15.82
CA GLN A 202 9.35 -4.14 -16.71
C GLN A 202 10.40 -3.81 -17.77
N ASP A 203 11.67 -3.71 -17.38
CA ASP A 203 12.79 -3.41 -18.30
C ASP A 203 12.98 -4.52 -19.34
N GLN A 204 12.65 -5.77 -18.97
CA GLN A 204 12.62 -6.92 -19.87
C GLN A 204 11.36 -6.99 -20.76
N GLY A 205 10.41 -6.08 -20.58
CA GLY A 205 9.15 -6.05 -21.31
C GLY A 205 8.18 -7.17 -20.91
N LEU A 206 8.32 -7.73 -19.70
CA LEU A 206 7.39 -8.75 -19.22
C LEU A 206 6.01 -8.12 -18.96
N PRO A 207 4.92 -8.72 -19.47
CA PRO A 207 3.59 -8.22 -19.21
C PRO A 207 3.26 -8.38 -17.72
N ARG A 208 2.51 -7.41 -17.17
CA ARG A 208 2.06 -7.42 -15.76
C ARG A 208 3.22 -7.52 -14.76
N SER A 209 4.35 -6.88 -15.04
CA SER A 209 5.52 -6.84 -14.14
C SER A 209 5.21 -6.33 -12.73
N TRP A 210 4.16 -5.52 -12.58
CA TRP A 210 3.64 -5.06 -11.29
C TRP A 210 3.01 -6.17 -10.43
N GLU A 211 2.68 -7.34 -10.99
CA GLU A 211 2.06 -8.45 -10.27
C GLU A 211 3.12 -9.23 -9.47
N TRP A 212 3.14 -9.04 -8.14
CA TRP A 212 4.09 -9.71 -7.25
C TRP A 212 3.58 -11.01 -6.66
N ILE A 213 2.27 -11.26 -6.72
CA ILE A 213 1.65 -12.45 -6.17
C ILE A 213 1.82 -13.55 -7.23
N GLN A 214 2.64 -14.57 -6.93
CA GLN A 214 2.81 -15.77 -7.76
C GLN A 214 1.70 -16.81 -7.54
#